data_AF-A0A522ESR6-F1
#
_entry.id   AF-A0A522ESR6-F1
#
_cell.length_a   1.000
_cell.length_b   1.000
_cell.length_c   1.000
_cell.angle_alpha   90.00
_cell.angle_beta   90.00
_cell.angle_gamma   90.00
#
_symmetry.space_group_name_H-M   'P 1'
#
loop_
_entity.id
_entity.type
_entity.pdbx_description
1 polymer ?
#
loop_
_entity_poly.entity_id
_entity_poly.type
_entity_poly.pdbx_seq_one_letter_code
_entity_poly.pdbx_strand_id
1 'polypeptide(L)'
;MLVVKRDGRTESVKFDKITARIQKLCYGLDPTVEPVKVAMKVIEGIYDGVTTSELDNLAAEVAASLTTTHPEYALLASRIAVSNLHKNTQKSFSKTMELLYTYVDPKTGKKAPLLAEDVYGIIQKNSEVLDSTIIYDRDFGYDYFGFKTLERSYLLKLNGQVAERPQHMLMRVAIGIHKNDIAAAIDTYALMSERWFTHATPTLFNAGTPKPQMSS
;
A
#
# COMPACT_ATOMS: atom_id res chain seq x y z
N MET A 1 15.34 -5.07 -25.35
CA MET A 1 15.18 -4.77 -23.93
C MET A 1 14.03 -5.58 -23.38
N LEU A 2 14.29 -6.38 -22.35
CA LEU A 2 13.35 -7.25 -21.67
C LEU A 2 13.05 -6.70 -20.27
N VAL A 3 11.80 -6.84 -19.83
CA VAL A 3 11.37 -6.60 -18.45
C VAL A 3 11.08 -7.93 -17.75
N VAL A 4 11.37 -8.00 -16.46
CA VAL A 4 11.07 -9.16 -15.61
C VAL A 4 9.73 -8.91 -14.89
N LYS A 5 8.74 -9.76 -15.14
CA LYS A 5 7.45 -9.72 -14.46
C LYS A 5 7.57 -10.20 -13.01
N ARG A 6 6.56 -9.87 -12.20
CA ARG A 6 6.45 -10.31 -10.80
C ARG A 6 6.39 -11.83 -10.64
N ASP A 7 5.96 -12.55 -11.68
CA ASP A 7 5.96 -14.02 -11.73
C ASP A 7 7.28 -14.62 -12.27
N GLY A 8 8.31 -13.79 -12.48
CA GLY A 8 9.62 -14.18 -12.99
C GLY A 8 9.73 -14.29 -14.51
N ARG A 9 8.62 -14.21 -15.26
CA ARG A 9 8.67 -14.29 -16.73
C ARG A 9 9.25 -13.02 -17.34
N THR A 10 9.97 -13.16 -18.45
CA THR A 10 10.48 -12.02 -19.22
C THR A 10 9.51 -11.64 -20.34
N GLU A 11 9.40 -10.34 -20.63
CA GLU A 11 8.65 -9.83 -21.77
C GLU A 11 9.41 -8.67 -22.43
N SER A 12 9.27 -8.51 -23.75
CA SER A 12 9.79 -7.32 -24.45
C SER A 12 9.07 -6.05 -23.99
N VAL A 13 9.83 -4.97 -23.81
CA VAL A 13 9.26 -3.65 -23.46
C VAL A 13 8.42 -3.13 -24.62
N LYS A 14 7.18 -2.75 -24.33
CA LYS A 14 6.25 -2.16 -25.31
C LYS A 14 5.74 -0.83 -24.78
N PHE A 15 6.00 0.25 -25.51
CA PHE A 15 5.56 1.60 -25.14
C PHE A 15 4.05 1.67 -24.88
N ASP A 16 3.25 1.13 -25.80
CA ASP A 16 1.79 1.12 -25.69
C ASP A 16 1.30 0.45 -24.40
N LYS A 17 2.02 -0.56 -23.89
CA LYS A 17 1.66 -1.21 -22.62
C LYS A 17 1.93 -0.33 -21.41
N ILE A 18 3.04 0.42 -21.43
CA ILE A 18 3.38 1.37 -20.36
C ILE A 18 2.35 2.50 -20.37
N THR A 19 2.12 3.11 -21.53
CA THR A 19 1.14 4.20 -21.70
C THR A 19 -0.27 3.75 -21.31
N ALA A 20 -0.74 2.60 -21.78
CA ALA A 20 -2.07 2.08 -21.43
C ALA A 20 -2.21 1.78 -19.93
N ARG A 21 -1.13 1.37 -19.26
CA ARG A 21 -1.12 1.15 -17.82
C ARG A 21 -1.28 2.45 -17.05
N ILE A 22 -0.57 3.51 -17.44
CA ILE A 22 -0.66 4.83 -16.81
C ILE A 22 -2.02 5.46 -17.10
N GLN A 23 -2.50 5.38 -18.34
CA GLN A 23 -3.80 5.91 -18.78
C GLN A 23 -4.98 5.36 -17.95
N LYS A 24 -4.95 4.07 -17.59
CA LYS A 24 -5.98 3.45 -16.72
C LYS A 24 -6.08 4.08 -15.33
N LEU A 25 -5.05 4.79 -14.88
CA LEU A 25 -5.00 5.46 -13.57
C LEU A 25 -5.32 6.96 -13.67
N CYS A 26 -5.53 7.49 -14.87
CA CYS A 26 -5.90 8.88 -15.12
C CYS A 26 -7.42 9.14 -15.03
N TYR A 27 -8.21 8.23 -14.45
CA TYR A 27 -9.67 8.42 -14.34
C TYR A 27 -10.01 9.66 -13.52
N GLY A 28 -10.87 10.53 -14.07
CA GLY A 28 -11.28 11.77 -13.41
C GLY A 28 -10.16 12.78 -13.16
N LEU A 29 -9.01 12.64 -13.82
CA LEU A 29 -7.97 13.67 -13.84
C LEU A 29 -8.25 14.66 -14.98
N ASP A 30 -7.71 15.87 -14.83
CA ASP A 30 -7.74 16.92 -15.83
C ASP A 30 -7.12 16.44 -17.15
N PRO A 31 -7.72 16.76 -18.31
CA PRO A 31 -7.21 16.34 -19.62
C PRO A 31 -5.77 16.78 -19.93
N THR A 32 -5.25 17.80 -19.26
CA THR A 32 -3.86 18.25 -19.39
C THR A 32 -2.85 17.30 -18.73
N VAL A 33 -3.31 16.38 -17.86
CA VAL A 33 -2.50 15.31 -17.28
C VAL A 33 -2.32 14.19 -18.31
N GLU A 34 -1.34 14.38 -19.19
CA GLU A 34 -1.08 13.44 -20.28
C GLU A 34 -0.22 12.26 -19.81
N PRO A 35 -0.72 11.01 -19.88
CA PRO A 35 0.05 9.82 -19.49
C PRO A 35 1.17 9.50 -20.47
N VAL A 36 1.04 9.94 -21.73
CA VAL A 36 2.07 9.80 -22.76
C VAL A 36 3.37 10.51 -22.34
N LYS A 37 3.26 11.72 -21.77
CA LYS A 37 4.43 12.48 -21.27
C LYS A 37 5.20 11.72 -20.19
N VAL A 38 4.48 11.05 -19.29
CA VAL A 38 5.08 10.18 -18.26
C VAL A 38 5.75 8.99 -18.93
N ALA A 39 5.04 8.29 -19.82
CA ALA A 39 5.55 7.09 -20.48
C ALA A 39 6.82 7.34 -21.29
N MET A 40 6.92 8.48 -21.99
CA MET A 40 8.11 8.87 -22.76
C MET A 40 9.34 8.99 -21.85
N LYS A 41 9.22 9.74 -20.76
CA LYS A 41 10.29 9.91 -19.76
C LYS A 41 10.65 8.61 -19.05
N VAL A 42 9.67 7.75 -18.81
CA VAL A 42 9.92 6.43 -18.20
C VAL A 42 10.80 5.58 -19.11
N ILE A 43 10.54 5.54 -20.43
CA ILE A 43 11.33 4.76 -21.39
C ILE A 43 12.81 5.14 -21.37
N GLU A 44 13.11 6.44 -21.25
CA GLU A 44 14.48 6.94 -21.22
C GLU A 44 15.28 6.39 -20.02
N GLY A 45 14.60 6.01 -18.94
CA GLY A 45 15.21 5.45 -17.73
C GLY A 45 15.21 3.92 -17.65
N ILE A 46 14.76 3.21 -18.68
CA ILE A 46 14.69 1.73 -18.66
C ILE A 46 16.02 1.11 -19.07
N TYR A 47 16.40 0.03 -18.39
CA TYR A 47 17.51 -0.85 -18.74
C TYR A 47 17.05 -2.30 -18.93
N ASP A 48 17.88 -3.12 -19.58
CA ASP A 48 17.58 -4.53 -19.81
C ASP A 48 17.54 -5.33 -18.50
N GLY A 49 16.47 -6.09 -18.29
CA GLY A 49 16.26 -6.86 -17.07
C GLY A 49 15.54 -6.10 -15.95
N VAL A 50 15.10 -4.85 -16.16
CA VAL A 50 14.32 -4.11 -15.14
C VAL A 50 13.07 -4.91 -14.75
N THR A 51 12.72 -4.90 -13.46
CA THR A 51 11.48 -5.54 -13.02
C THR A 51 10.26 -4.64 -13.27
N THR A 52 9.09 -5.26 -13.46
CA THR A 52 7.84 -4.50 -13.58
C THR A 52 7.47 -3.72 -12.32
N SER A 53 8.03 -4.06 -11.16
CA SER A 53 7.85 -3.29 -9.91
C SER A 53 8.74 -2.05 -9.87
N GLU A 54 10.00 -2.15 -10.32
CA GLU A 54 10.89 -1.00 -10.50
C GLU A 54 10.38 -0.05 -11.57
N LEU A 55 9.82 -0.57 -12.66
CA LEU A 55 9.22 0.24 -13.72
C LEU A 55 8.02 1.06 -13.21
N ASP A 56 7.16 0.46 -12.39
CA ASP A 56 6.04 1.17 -11.77
C ASP A 56 6.55 2.23 -10.76
N ASN A 57 7.63 1.97 -10.03
CA ASN A 57 8.25 2.97 -9.13
C ASN A 57 8.81 4.16 -9.92
N LEU A 58 9.56 3.89 -10.99
CA LEU A 58 10.08 4.94 -11.88
C LEU A 58 8.93 5.77 -12.47
N ALA A 59 7.85 5.13 -12.93
CA ALA A 59 6.69 5.84 -13.45
C ALA A 59 6.02 6.75 -12.40
N ALA A 60 5.93 6.29 -11.15
CA ALA A 60 5.41 7.11 -10.05
C ALA A 60 6.33 8.31 -9.75
N GLU A 61 7.66 8.12 -9.72
CA GLU A 61 8.62 9.19 -9.49
C GLU A 61 8.63 10.23 -10.62
N VAL A 62 8.59 9.78 -11.88
CA VAL A 62 8.46 10.64 -13.05
C VAL A 62 7.17 11.44 -12.98
N ALA A 63 6.03 10.81 -12.70
CA ALA A 63 4.77 11.51 -12.53
C ALA A 63 4.87 12.55 -11.40
N ALA A 64 5.45 12.20 -10.24
CA ALA A 64 5.60 13.13 -9.13
C ALA A 64 6.46 14.36 -9.51
N SER A 65 7.50 14.20 -10.34
CA SER A 65 8.30 15.32 -10.83
C SER A 65 7.50 16.32 -11.69
N LEU A 66 6.45 15.85 -12.37
CA LEU A 66 5.56 16.66 -13.18
C LEU A 66 4.49 17.40 -12.35
N THR A 67 4.48 17.27 -11.02
CA THR A 67 3.60 18.07 -10.15
C THR A 67 3.82 19.58 -10.35
N THR A 68 5.03 19.97 -10.76
CA THR A 68 5.38 21.36 -11.09
C THR A 68 4.64 21.91 -12.31
N THR A 69 4.14 21.04 -13.20
CA THR A 69 3.37 21.45 -14.39
C THR A 69 1.87 21.42 -14.13
N HIS A 70 1.37 20.40 -13.42
CA HIS A 70 -0.02 20.31 -12.98
C HIS A 70 -0.12 19.51 -11.67
N PRO A 71 -0.86 19.99 -10.65
CA PRO A 71 -0.90 19.34 -9.33
C PRO A 71 -1.43 17.90 -9.36
N GLU A 72 -2.33 17.57 -10.29
CA GLU A 72 -2.89 16.22 -10.38
C GLU A 72 -1.92 15.14 -10.88
N TYR A 73 -0.74 15.53 -11.38
CA TYR A 73 0.36 14.57 -11.57
C TYR A 73 0.80 13.94 -10.25
N ALA A 74 0.67 14.63 -9.10
CA ALA A 74 0.91 14.04 -7.79
C ALA A 74 -0.13 12.96 -7.46
N LEU A 75 -1.39 13.15 -7.85
CA LEU A 75 -2.44 12.15 -7.69
C LEU A 75 -2.18 10.94 -8.60
N LEU A 76 -1.81 11.17 -9.86
CA LEU A 76 -1.41 10.10 -10.77
C LEU A 76 -0.21 9.30 -10.21
N ALA A 77 0.82 9.99 -9.73
CA ALA A 77 2.00 9.38 -9.12
C ALA A 77 1.62 8.46 -7.95
N SER A 78 0.76 8.97 -7.05
CA SER A 78 0.23 8.19 -5.94
C SER A 78 -0.54 6.96 -6.41
N ARG A 79 -1.44 7.10 -7.39
CA ARG A 79 -2.22 5.99 -7.94
C ARG A 79 -1.33 4.92 -8.57
N ILE A 80 -0.25 5.31 -9.25
CA ILE A 80 0.74 4.36 -9.78
C ILE A 80 1.43 3.61 -8.63
N ALA A 81 1.89 4.32 -7.60
CA ALA A 81 2.58 3.74 -6.45
C ALA A 81 1.67 2.79 -5.66
N VAL A 82 0.41 3.18 -5.41
CA VAL A 82 -0.61 2.34 -4.78
C VAL A 82 -0.94 1.11 -5.63
N SER A 83 -1.10 1.28 -6.95
CA SER A 83 -1.31 0.15 -7.87
C SER A 83 -0.13 -0.83 -7.83
N ASN A 84 1.10 -0.32 -7.71
CA ASN A 84 2.30 -1.14 -7.54
C ASN A 84 2.24 -1.91 -6.22
N LEU A 85 1.96 -1.23 -5.10
CA LEU A 85 1.85 -1.84 -3.78
C LEU A 85 0.80 -2.95 -3.76
N HIS A 86 -0.39 -2.70 -4.32
CA HIS A 86 -1.47 -3.69 -4.38
C HIS A 86 -1.08 -4.96 -5.15
N LYS A 87 -0.21 -4.85 -6.16
CA LYS A 87 0.30 -6.01 -6.90
C LYS A 87 1.41 -6.77 -6.18
N ASN A 88 2.07 -6.14 -5.21
CA ASN A 88 3.15 -6.75 -4.41
C ASN A 88 2.68 -7.17 -3.01
N THR A 89 1.41 -6.94 -2.66
CA THR A 89 0.84 -7.27 -1.35
C THR A 89 -0.36 -8.21 -1.48
N GLN A 90 -0.56 -9.02 -0.45
CA GLN A 90 -1.74 -9.87 -0.34
C GLN A 90 -3.01 -9.01 -0.27
N LYS A 91 -4.09 -9.44 -0.95
CA LYS A 91 -5.34 -8.67 -0.97
C LYS A 91 -6.08 -8.76 0.37
N SER A 92 -6.35 -9.97 0.84
CA SER A 92 -7.13 -10.23 2.07
C SER A 92 -6.41 -9.68 3.30
N PHE A 93 -7.13 -8.92 4.13
CA PHE A 93 -6.62 -8.36 5.37
C PHE A 93 -6.33 -9.46 6.39
N SER A 94 -7.28 -10.36 6.62
CA SER A 94 -7.14 -11.46 7.58
C SER A 94 -5.91 -12.33 7.28
N LYS A 95 -5.66 -12.64 6.00
CA LYS A 95 -4.45 -13.38 5.56
C LYS A 95 -3.16 -12.57 5.75
N THR A 96 -3.17 -11.26 5.48
CA THR A 96 -2.00 -10.41 5.78
C THR A 96 -1.70 -10.41 7.28
N MET A 97 -2.73 -10.32 8.13
CA MET A 97 -2.58 -10.35 9.59
C MET A 97 -2.04 -11.70 10.10
N GLU A 98 -2.45 -12.81 9.49
CA GLU A 98 -1.87 -14.14 9.75
C GLU A 98 -0.37 -14.19 9.42
N LEU A 99 0.06 -13.63 8.27
CA LEU A 99 1.49 -13.57 7.91
C LEU A 99 2.30 -12.72 8.91
N LEU A 100 1.73 -11.61 9.38
CA LEU A 100 2.37 -10.75 10.39
C LEU A 100 2.48 -11.43 11.75
N TYR A 101 1.47 -12.20 12.16
CA TYR A 101 1.47 -12.94 13.42
C TYR A 101 2.44 -14.14 13.38
N THR A 102 2.43 -14.89 12.29
CA THR A 102 3.26 -16.09 12.12
C THR A 102 4.71 -15.80 11.70
N TYR A 103 5.08 -14.52 11.61
CA TYR A 103 6.41 -14.11 11.18
C TYR A 103 7.53 -14.72 12.04
N VAL A 104 8.53 -15.24 11.34
CA VAL A 104 9.77 -15.77 11.90
C VAL A 104 10.91 -14.93 11.37
N ASP A 105 11.75 -14.42 12.27
CA ASP A 105 12.92 -13.63 11.87
C ASP A 105 13.92 -14.56 11.14
N PRO A 106 14.22 -14.29 9.85
CA PRO A 106 15.10 -15.16 9.06
C PRO A 106 16.55 -15.20 9.58
N LYS A 107 16.99 -14.19 10.35
CA LYS A 107 18.35 -14.15 10.91
C LYS A 107 18.49 -15.01 12.16
N THR A 108 17.45 -15.05 12.98
CA THR A 108 17.49 -15.74 14.29
C THR A 108 16.72 -17.06 14.30
N GLY A 109 15.86 -17.30 13.31
CA GLY A 109 14.96 -18.46 13.23
C GLY A 109 13.87 -18.48 14.30
N LYS A 110 13.72 -17.39 15.07
CA LYS A 110 12.77 -17.28 16.18
C LYS A 110 11.47 -16.61 15.72
N LYS A 111 10.36 -17.01 16.34
CA LYS A 111 9.08 -16.31 16.17
C LYS A 111 9.23 -14.86 16.61
N ALA A 112 8.87 -13.94 15.73
CA ALA A 112 8.94 -12.51 15.95
C ALA A 112 7.61 -11.85 15.54
N PRO A 113 6.48 -12.23 16.17
CA PRO A 113 5.16 -11.76 15.74
C PRO A 113 5.11 -10.23 15.71
N LEU A 114 4.59 -9.67 14.62
CA LEU A 114 4.37 -8.23 14.47
C LEU A 114 2.95 -7.81 14.91
N LEU A 115 2.09 -8.79 15.16
CA LEU A 115 0.71 -8.63 15.61
C LEU A 115 0.54 -9.33 16.97
N ALA A 116 -0.22 -8.72 17.88
CA ALA A 116 -0.52 -9.34 19.17
C ALA A 116 -1.42 -10.56 19.03
N GLU A 117 -1.25 -11.56 19.91
CA GLU A 117 -2.01 -12.82 19.87
C GLU A 117 -3.52 -12.62 20.08
N ASP A 118 -3.90 -11.75 21.01
CA ASP A 118 -5.30 -11.42 21.28
C ASP A 118 -5.96 -10.74 20.07
N VAL A 119 -5.26 -9.81 19.43
CA VAL A 119 -5.70 -9.09 18.23
C VAL A 119 -5.83 -10.04 17.04
N TYR A 120 -4.85 -10.92 16.86
CA TYR A 120 -4.90 -11.97 15.84
C TYR A 120 -6.13 -12.87 16.02
N GLY A 121 -6.39 -13.34 17.25
CA GLY A 121 -7.57 -14.17 17.55
C GLY A 121 -8.89 -13.47 17.23
N ILE A 122 -9.00 -12.18 17.54
CA ILE A 122 -10.17 -11.35 17.20
C ILE A 122 -10.34 -11.23 15.68
N ILE A 123 -9.27 -10.96 14.95
CA ILE A 123 -9.30 -10.84 13.49
C ILE A 123 -9.73 -12.14 12.84
N GLN A 124 -9.18 -13.28 13.27
CA GLN A 124 -9.53 -14.58 12.71
C GLN A 124 -11.01 -14.93 12.95
N LYS A 125 -11.52 -14.69 14.15
CA LYS A 125 -12.92 -14.92 14.51
C LYS A 125 -13.91 -14.11 13.66
N ASN A 126 -13.50 -12.93 13.19
CA ASN A 126 -14.35 -12.00 12.44
C ASN A 126 -13.87 -11.78 10.99
N SER A 127 -13.05 -12.69 10.46
CA SER A 127 -12.30 -12.50 9.22
C SER A 127 -13.16 -12.17 8.00
N GLU A 128 -14.30 -12.84 7.85
CA GLU A 128 -15.24 -12.61 6.73
C GLU A 128 -15.82 -11.19 6.74
N VAL A 129 -16.28 -10.72 7.90
CA VAL A 129 -16.85 -9.37 8.06
C VAL A 129 -15.76 -8.32 7.84
N LEU A 130 -14.57 -8.52 8.41
CA LEU A 130 -13.48 -7.56 8.30
C LEU A 130 -12.92 -7.46 6.87
N ASP A 131 -12.73 -8.59 6.18
CA ASP A 131 -12.26 -8.61 4.79
C ASP A 131 -13.27 -8.00 3.81
N SER A 132 -14.58 -8.18 4.06
CA SER A 132 -15.64 -7.60 3.22
C SER A 132 -15.90 -6.11 3.49
N THR A 133 -15.57 -5.63 4.68
CA THR A 133 -15.73 -4.21 5.07
C THR A 133 -14.70 -3.29 4.43
N ILE A 134 -13.50 -3.80 4.13
CA ILE A 134 -12.39 -2.96 3.65
C ILE A 134 -12.61 -2.49 2.21
N ILE A 135 -12.52 -1.17 2.01
CA ILE A 135 -12.64 -0.53 0.70
C ILE A 135 -11.26 -0.12 0.20
N TYR A 136 -10.63 -0.98 -0.60
CA TYR A 136 -9.27 -0.75 -1.13
C TYR A 136 -9.16 0.45 -2.08
N ASP A 137 -10.26 0.89 -2.69
CA ASP A 137 -10.25 2.06 -3.56
C ASP A 137 -9.89 3.35 -2.81
N ARG A 138 -10.08 3.38 -1.47
CA ARG A 138 -9.68 4.50 -0.60
C ARG A 138 -8.16 4.72 -0.57
N ASP A 139 -7.35 3.71 -0.90
CA ASP A 139 -5.90 3.87 -1.03
C ASP A 139 -5.53 4.81 -2.18
N PHE A 140 -6.34 4.88 -3.25
CA PHE A 140 -6.04 5.71 -4.43
C PHE A 140 -6.33 7.20 -4.21
N GLY A 141 -6.88 7.57 -3.06
CA GLY A 141 -7.10 8.98 -2.73
C GLY A 141 -5.86 9.67 -2.16
N TYR A 142 -4.81 8.94 -1.73
CA TYR A 142 -3.66 9.56 -1.06
C TYR A 142 -2.90 10.43 -2.05
N ASP A 143 -2.28 11.51 -1.58
CA ASP A 143 -1.27 12.20 -2.36
C ASP A 143 0.04 11.38 -2.38
N TYR A 144 0.95 11.68 -3.30
CA TYR A 144 2.17 10.90 -3.48
C TYR A 144 3.06 10.93 -2.23
N PHE A 145 3.23 12.11 -1.62
CA PHE A 145 4.10 12.28 -0.45
C PHE A 145 3.51 11.64 0.80
N GLY A 146 2.20 11.77 1.04
CA GLY A 146 1.52 11.07 2.11
C GLY A 146 1.61 9.56 1.95
N PHE A 147 1.39 9.03 0.75
CA PHE A 147 1.55 7.60 0.48
C PHE A 147 3.00 7.12 0.73
N LYS A 148 4.01 7.83 0.23
CA LYS A 148 5.43 7.47 0.47
C LYS A 148 5.81 7.55 1.94
N THR A 149 5.21 8.46 2.70
CA THR A 149 5.40 8.54 4.15
C THR A 149 4.84 7.28 4.84
N LEU A 150 3.64 6.85 4.46
CA LEU A 150 3.04 5.61 4.95
C LEU A 150 3.90 4.39 4.59
N GLU A 151 4.26 4.24 3.32
CA GLU A 151 5.06 3.12 2.79
C GLU A 151 6.42 2.99 3.50
N ARG A 152 7.09 4.12 3.76
CA ARG A 152 8.41 4.12 4.39
C ARG A 152 8.35 3.65 5.83
N SER A 153 7.37 4.13 6.58
CA SER A 153 7.43 4.15 8.04
C SER A 153 6.28 3.43 8.73
N TYR A 154 5.06 3.51 8.22
CA TYR A 154 3.85 3.09 8.95
C TYR A 154 3.36 1.69 8.59
N LEU A 155 3.56 1.26 7.33
CA LEU A 155 3.10 -0.05 6.87
C LEU A 155 4.08 -1.13 7.34
N LEU A 156 3.58 -2.15 8.03
CA LEU A 156 4.41 -3.23 8.55
C LEU A 156 5.06 -4.01 7.40
N LYS A 157 6.30 -4.44 7.65
CA LYS A 157 7.17 -5.09 6.66
C LYS A 157 7.52 -6.51 7.10
N LEU A 158 7.53 -7.42 6.13
CA LEU A 158 8.04 -8.78 6.27
C LEU A 158 9.30 -8.89 5.43
N ASN A 159 10.42 -9.35 6.02
CA ASN A 159 11.70 -9.47 5.32
C ASN A 159 12.14 -8.18 4.60
N GLY A 160 11.86 -7.02 5.19
CA GLY A 160 12.16 -5.70 4.62
C GLY A 160 11.20 -5.22 3.52
N GLN A 161 10.23 -6.04 3.11
CA GLN A 161 9.22 -5.68 2.11
C GLN A 161 7.89 -5.33 2.77
N VAL A 162 7.20 -4.31 2.26
CA VAL A 162 5.89 -3.89 2.77
C VAL A 162 4.88 -5.01 2.59
N ALA A 163 4.24 -5.43 3.68
CA ALA A 163 3.22 -6.46 3.70
C ALA A 163 1.80 -5.89 3.80
N GLU A 164 1.65 -4.75 4.50
CA GLU A 164 0.36 -4.07 4.68
C GLU A 164 0.04 -3.10 3.54
N ARG A 165 -1.24 -3.02 3.21
CA ARG A 165 -1.82 -1.86 2.51
C ARG A 165 -2.21 -0.79 3.53
N PRO A 166 -2.37 0.49 3.13
CA PRO A 166 -2.87 1.51 4.05
C PRO A 166 -4.20 1.12 4.71
N GLN A 167 -5.15 0.55 3.95
CA GLN A 167 -6.38 0.02 4.56
C GLN A 167 -6.16 -1.08 5.59
N HIS A 168 -5.16 -1.96 5.40
CA HIS A 168 -4.84 -2.99 6.38
C HIS A 168 -4.32 -2.38 7.68
N MET A 169 -3.43 -1.40 7.57
CA MET A 169 -2.92 -0.67 8.73
C MET A 169 -4.06 0.03 9.50
N LEU A 170 -4.96 0.73 8.80
CA LEU A 170 -6.08 1.42 9.44
C LEU A 170 -7.03 0.46 10.15
N MET A 171 -7.35 -0.69 9.55
CA MET A 171 -8.19 -1.71 10.18
C MET A 171 -7.48 -2.35 11.38
N ARG A 172 -6.17 -2.66 11.27
CA ARG A 172 -5.36 -3.14 12.39
C ARG A 172 -5.37 -2.16 13.56
N VAL A 173 -5.21 -0.86 13.28
CA VAL A 173 -5.25 0.20 14.31
C VAL A 173 -6.61 0.22 15.00
N ALA A 174 -7.70 0.23 14.24
CA ALA A 174 -9.04 0.26 14.79
C ALA A 174 -9.34 -0.97 15.68
N ILE A 175 -8.99 -2.18 15.23
CA ILE A 175 -9.12 -3.39 16.04
C ILE A 175 -8.17 -3.37 17.24
N GLY A 176 -6.96 -2.82 17.07
CA GLY A 176 -6.01 -2.63 18.15
C GLY A 176 -6.55 -1.76 19.30
N ILE A 177 -7.43 -0.80 18.99
CA ILE A 177 -8.08 0.09 19.94
C ILE A 177 -9.35 -0.55 20.53
N HIS A 178 -10.25 -1.03 19.68
CA HIS A 178 -11.60 -1.46 20.09
C HIS A 178 -11.70 -2.95 20.46
N LYS A 179 -10.70 -3.75 20.08
CA LYS A 179 -10.60 -5.19 20.39
C LYS A 179 -11.88 -5.93 19.98
N ASN A 180 -12.62 -6.47 20.95
CA ASN A 180 -13.81 -7.30 20.73
C ASN A 180 -15.03 -6.50 20.25
N ASP A 181 -15.02 -5.16 20.37
CA ASP A 181 -16.07 -4.30 19.85
C ASP A 181 -15.86 -4.05 18.35
N ILE A 182 -16.30 -5.02 17.53
CA ILE A 182 -16.12 -4.99 16.08
C ILE A 182 -16.92 -3.86 15.42
N ALA A 183 -18.09 -3.50 15.98
CA ALA A 183 -18.89 -2.40 15.45
C ALA A 183 -18.12 -1.08 15.58
N ALA A 184 -17.60 -0.77 16.77
CA ALA A 184 -16.79 0.43 16.98
C ALA A 184 -15.48 0.42 16.19
N ALA A 185 -14.86 -0.76 16.00
CA ALA A 185 -13.69 -0.90 15.14
C ALA A 185 -13.99 -0.54 13.67
N ILE A 186 -15.13 -1.02 13.15
CA ILE A 186 -15.55 -0.72 11.77
C ILE A 186 -15.87 0.76 11.61
N ASP A 187 -16.58 1.37 12.56
CA ASP A 187 -16.90 2.81 12.53
C ASP A 187 -15.63 3.66 12.53
N THR A 188 -14.67 3.32 13.40
CA THR A 188 -13.37 4.00 13.49
C THR A 188 -12.55 3.81 12.22
N TYR A 189 -12.53 2.60 11.64
CA TYR A 189 -11.92 2.34 10.35
C TYR A 189 -12.55 3.20 9.25
N ALA A 190 -13.89 3.28 9.20
CA ALA A 190 -14.59 4.07 8.20
C ALA A 190 -14.20 5.55 8.29
N LEU A 191 -14.23 6.12 9.50
CA LEU A 191 -13.87 7.52 9.73
C LEU A 191 -12.41 7.83 9.37
N MET A 192 -11.46 6.96 9.73
CA MET A 192 -10.04 7.15 9.37
C MET A 192 -9.78 6.97 7.88
N SER A 193 -10.38 5.96 7.26
CA SER A 193 -10.16 5.67 5.83
C SER A 193 -10.83 6.68 4.90
N GLU A 194 -11.89 7.35 5.38
CA GLU A 194 -12.50 8.53 4.75
C GLU A 194 -11.79 9.85 5.12
N ARG A 195 -10.82 9.81 6.04
CA ARG A 195 -9.97 10.95 6.46
C ARG A 195 -10.69 12.03 7.25
N TRP A 196 -11.75 11.66 7.97
CA TRP A 196 -12.38 12.57 8.93
C TRP A 196 -11.44 12.91 10.08
N PHE A 197 -10.58 11.97 10.47
CA PHE A 197 -9.49 12.19 11.42
C PHE A 197 -8.36 11.18 11.21
N THR A 198 -7.25 11.36 11.93
CA THR A 198 -6.17 10.38 12.05
C THR A 198 -5.73 10.29 13.49
N HIS A 199 -5.36 9.09 13.96
CA HIS A 199 -4.66 8.97 15.22
C HIS A 199 -3.21 9.48 15.12
N ALA A 200 -2.62 9.77 16.28
CA ALA A 200 -1.22 10.19 16.36
C ALA A 200 -0.28 9.06 15.95
N THR A 201 0.94 9.44 15.55
CA THR A 201 1.99 8.53 15.08
C THR A 201 2.17 7.29 15.97
N PRO A 202 2.33 7.40 17.31
CA PRO A 202 2.58 6.21 18.15
C PRO A 202 1.43 5.20 18.09
N THR A 203 0.19 5.67 17.97
CA THR A 203 -0.99 4.81 17.81
C THR A 203 -0.98 4.11 16.45
N LEU A 204 -0.73 4.83 15.35
CA LEU A 204 -0.70 4.24 14.00
C LEU A 204 0.37 3.14 13.87
N PHE A 205 1.52 3.35 14.51
CA PHE A 205 2.61 2.38 14.54
C PHE A 205 2.29 1.15 15.39
N ASN A 206 1.80 1.39 16.62
CA ASN A 206 1.86 0.36 17.66
C ASN A 206 0.49 -0.26 17.99
N ALA A 207 -0.62 0.31 17.55
CA ALA A 207 -1.92 -0.28 17.80
C ALA A 207 -2.00 -1.68 17.15
N GLY A 208 -2.40 -2.66 17.96
CA GLY A 208 -2.51 -4.05 17.55
C GLY A 208 -1.20 -4.86 17.63
N THR A 209 -0.05 -4.25 17.93
CA THR A 209 1.23 -4.96 18.04
C THR A 209 1.42 -5.58 19.44
N PRO A 210 2.35 -6.56 19.64
CA PRO A 210 2.49 -7.27 20.92
C PRO A 210 2.83 -6.41 22.14
N LYS A 211 3.46 -5.25 21.94
CA LYS A 211 3.81 -4.30 23.01
C LYS A 211 3.40 -2.89 22.58
N PRO A 212 2.11 -2.55 22.67
CA PRO A 212 1.58 -1.37 22.00
C PRO A 212 1.88 -0.08 22.79
N GLN A 213 2.95 0.64 22.44
CA GLN A 213 3.20 2.00 22.95
C GLN A 213 2.42 3.04 22.13
N MET A 214 1.18 3.29 22.52
CA MET A 214 0.26 4.15 21.73
C MET A 214 0.33 5.64 22.09
N SER A 215 1.14 6.03 23.09
CA SER A 215 1.39 7.41 23.50
C SER A 215 2.90 7.60 23.74
N SER A 216 3.46 8.71 23.25
CA SER A 216 4.88 9.06 23.39
C SER A 216 5.08 10.57 23.47
#